data_AF-A0A957VPV0-F1
#
_entry.id   AF-A0A957VPV0-F1
#
_cell.length_a   1.000
_cell.length_b   1.000
_cell.length_c   1.000
_cell.angle_alpha   90.00
_cell.angle_beta   90.00
_cell.angle_gamma   90.00
#
_symmetry.space_group_name_H-M   'P 1'
#
loop_
_entity.id
_entity.type
_entity.pdbx_description
1 polymer ?
#
loop_
_entity_poly.entity_id
_entity_poly.type
_entity_poly.pdbx_seq_one_letter_code
_entity_poly.pdbx_strand_id
1 'polypeptide(L)'
;TMLGASLLEDIDRAKQDPDVDLYHIHLPDFSGLSFMDFSQTDAMIEAGYQRAKAYLAAPPPAFVPAPADESPFAPGEAGAETYAPPFMR
;
A
#
# COMPACT_ATOMS: atom_id res chain seq x y z
N THR A 1 13.09 -7.38 -3.52
CA THR A 1 14.26 -6.56 -3.91
C THR A 1 14.60 -5.62 -2.77
N MET A 2 15.83 -5.12 -2.67
CA MET A 2 16.24 -4.17 -1.61
C MET A 2 15.30 -2.94 -1.51
N LEU A 3 14.76 -2.47 -2.64
CA LEU A 3 13.81 -1.36 -2.68
C LEU A 3 12.50 -1.65 -1.92
N GLY A 4 11.97 -2.88 -2.06
CA GLY A 4 10.73 -3.29 -1.39
C GLY A 4 10.90 -3.44 0.12
N ALA A 5 12.06 -3.95 0.57
CA ALA A 5 12.35 -4.08 2.00
C ALA A 5 12.46 -2.71 2.69
N SER A 6 13.19 -1.77 2.07
CA SER A 6 13.31 -0.39 2.58
C SER A 6 11.97 0.32 2.69
N LEU A 7 11.10 0.17 1.67
CA LEU A 7 9.77 0.78 1.69
C LEU A 7 8.91 0.26 2.86
N LEU A 8 8.95 -1.05 3.12
CA LEU A 8 8.18 -1.64 4.21
C LEU A 8 8.68 -1.16 5.58
N GLU A 9 10.00 -1.04 5.76
CA GLU A 9 10.58 -0.48 6.99
C GLU A 9 10.22 1.00 7.17
N ASP A 10 10.22 1.79 6.10
CA ASP A 10 9.81 3.20 6.14
C ASP A 10 8.32 3.34 6.49
N ILE A 11 7.46 2.47 5.95
CA ILE A 11 6.02 2.42 6.30
C ILE A 11 5.86 2.02 7.78
N ASP A 12 6.59 1.02 8.26
CA ASP A 12 6.49 0.58 9.65
C ASP A 12 6.94 1.68 10.62
N ARG A 13 8.02 2.39 10.30
CA ARG A 13 8.49 3.56 11.04
C ARG A 13 7.45 4.66 11.07
N ALA A 14 6.86 5.00 9.93
CA ALA A 14 5.82 6.04 9.83
C ALA A 14 4.55 5.68 10.63
N LYS A 15 4.20 4.38 10.70
CA LYS A 15 3.05 3.93 11.51
C LYS A 15 3.28 4.00 13.02
N GLN A 16 4.53 4.00 13.47
CA GLN A 16 4.91 4.06 14.88
C GLN A 16 5.12 5.50 15.36
N ASP A 17 5.23 6.46 14.44
CA ASP A 17 5.44 7.86 14.74
C ASP A 17 4.09 8.58 14.99
N PRO A 18 3.81 9.04 16.22
CA PRO A 18 2.53 9.70 16.53
C PRO A 18 2.37 11.07 15.86
N ASP A 19 3.45 11.66 15.35
CA ASP A 19 3.43 12.96 14.67
C ASP A 19 3.24 12.79 13.14
N VAL A 20 3.04 11.57 12.65
CA VAL A 20 2.89 11.25 11.22
C VAL A 20 1.51 10.64 10.93
N ASP A 21 0.75 11.33 10.08
CA ASP A 21 -0.46 10.77 9.49
C ASP A 21 -0.13 10.05 8.17
N LEU A 22 -0.33 8.72 8.14
CA LEU A 22 -0.10 7.91 6.94
C LEU A 22 -1.41 7.68 6.15
N TYR A 23 -1.41 8.09 4.88
CA TYR A 23 -2.55 7.92 3.98
C TYR A 23 -2.19 7.05 2.77
N HIS A 24 -3.09 6.15 2.38
CA HIS A 24 -2.96 5.37 1.15
C HIS A 24 -3.91 5.91 0.07
N ILE A 25 -3.32 6.51 -0.99
CA ILE A 25 -4.06 7.11 -2.10
C ILE A 25 -3.78 6.32 -3.38
N HIS A 26 -4.80 5.65 -3.91
CA HIS A 26 -4.71 4.84 -5.12
C HIS A 26 -5.06 5.63 -6.39
N LEU A 27 -4.25 5.46 -7.45
CA LEU A 27 -4.43 6.04 -8.78
C LEU A 27 -4.76 4.93 -9.81
N PRO A 28 -6.03 4.64 -10.09
CA PRO A 28 -6.41 3.53 -10.95
C PRO A 28 -6.18 3.79 -12.45
N ASP A 29 -6.13 5.06 -12.87
CA ASP A 29 -6.16 5.46 -14.29
C ASP A 29 -4.94 4.98 -15.11
N PHE A 30 -3.88 4.52 -14.44
CA PHE A 30 -2.62 4.06 -15.03
C PHE A 30 -2.34 2.58 -14.82
N SER A 31 -3.32 1.78 -14.38
CA SER A 31 -3.13 0.37 -14.00
C SER A 31 -2.63 -0.55 -15.13
N GLY A 32 -2.75 -0.10 -16.39
CA GLY A 32 -2.28 -0.83 -17.57
C GLY A 32 -0.89 -0.44 -18.06
N LEU A 33 -0.23 0.56 -17.44
CA LEU A 33 1.09 0.98 -17.84
C LEU A 33 2.16 0.04 -17.29
N SER A 34 3.15 -0.24 -18.12
CA SER A 34 4.36 -0.94 -17.67
C SER A 34 5.07 -0.08 -16.63
N PHE A 35 5.65 -0.71 -15.61
CA PHE A 35 6.50 -0.02 -14.63
C PHE A 35 7.66 0.76 -15.26
N MET A 36 8.12 0.32 -16.45
CA MET A 36 9.20 0.98 -17.20
C MET A 36 8.70 1.98 -18.25
N ASP A 37 7.39 2.22 -18.32
CA ASP A 37 6.81 3.20 -19.25
C ASP A 37 6.70 4.57 -18.59
N PHE A 38 7.56 5.49 -19.02
CA PHE A 38 7.62 6.87 -18.52
C PHE A 38 6.91 7.86 -19.45
N SER A 39 6.21 7.40 -20.49
CA SER A 39 5.59 8.27 -21.50
C SER A 39 4.48 9.18 -20.96
N GLN A 40 3.91 8.84 -19.81
CA GLN A 40 2.81 9.59 -19.17
C GLN A 40 3.19 10.21 -17.82
N THR A 41 4.48 10.37 -17.55
CA THR A 41 4.98 10.84 -16.25
C THR A 41 4.28 12.14 -15.79
N ASP A 42 4.17 13.14 -16.67
CA ASP A 42 3.53 14.43 -16.33
C ASP A 42 2.04 14.25 -15.98
N ALA A 43 1.33 13.40 -16.71
CA ALA A 43 -0.07 13.10 -16.45
C ALA A 43 -0.25 12.34 -15.12
N MET A 44 0.66 11.41 -14.79
CA MET A 44 0.65 10.68 -13.53
C MET A 44 0.89 11.61 -12.33
N ILE A 45 1.82 12.55 -12.46
CA ILE A 45 2.12 13.56 -11.42
C ILE A 45 0.89 14.45 -11.17
N GLU A 46 0.30 14.99 -12.23
CA GLU A 46 -0.87 15.86 -12.11
C GLU A 46 -2.08 15.12 -11.52
N ALA A 47 -2.34 13.89 -11.99
CA ALA A 47 -3.41 13.05 -11.45
C ALA A 47 -3.19 12.77 -9.95
N GLY A 48 -1.96 12.48 -9.54
CA GLY A 48 -1.59 12.29 -8.14
C GLY A 48 -1.83 13.53 -7.30
N TYR A 49 -1.42 14.71 -7.80
CA TYR A 49 -1.65 15.98 -7.13
C TYR A 49 -3.14 16.25 -6.91
N GLN A 50 -3.96 16.13 -7.97
CA GLN A 50 -5.40 16.39 -7.87
C GLN A 50 -6.11 15.38 -6.96
N ARG A 51 -5.74 14.10 -7.03
CA ARG A 51 -6.30 13.04 -6.18
C ARG A 51 -5.97 13.29 -4.70
N ALA A 52 -4.73 13.64 -4.40
CA ALA A 52 -4.30 13.96 -3.04
C ALA A 52 -4.99 15.21 -2.51
N LYS A 53 -5.09 16.27 -3.32
CA LYS A 53 -5.81 17.49 -2.94
C LYS A 53 -7.29 17.21 -2.64
N ALA A 54 -7.95 16.40 -3.46
CA ALA A 54 -9.34 16.00 -3.23
C ALA A 54 -9.49 15.15 -1.96
N TYR A 55 -8.57 14.22 -1.70
CA TYR A 55 -8.55 13.42 -0.49
C TYR A 55 -8.39 14.29 0.76
N LEU A 56 -7.43 15.22 0.77
CA LEU A 56 -7.15 16.10 1.91
C LEU A 56 -8.24 17.14 2.17
N ALA A 57 -9.09 17.46 1.18
CA ALA A 57 -10.23 18.34 1.38
C ALA A 57 -11.33 17.72 2.25
N ALA A 58 -11.46 16.39 2.23
CA ALA A 58 -12.42 15.64 3.03
C ALA A 58 -11.87 14.22 3.31
N PRO A 59 -10.86 14.10 4.20
CA PRO A 59 -10.25 12.81 4.47
C PRO A 59 -11.32 11.90 5.10
N PRO A 60 -11.50 10.66 4.60
CA PRO A 60 -12.32 9.68 5.27
C PRO A 60 -11.77 9.48 6.70
N PRO A 61 -12.64 9.19 7.68
CA PRO A 61 -12.18 8.95 9.04
C PRO A 61 -11.10 7.86 9.01
N ALA A 62 -9.99 8.12 9.70
CA ALA A 62 -8.91 7.15 9.81
C ALA A 62 -9.52 5.81 10.19
N PHE A 63 -9.26 4.78 9.36
CA PHE A 63 -9.62 3.43 9.72
C PHE A 63 -8.75 3.07 10.92
N VAL A 64 -9.31 3.22 12.12
CA VAL A 64 -8.77 2.59 13.31
C VAL A 64 -9.14 1.13 13.12
N PRO A 65 -8.20 0.22 12.75
CA PRO A 65 -8.51 -1.18 12.82
C PRO A 65 -9.03 -1.43 14.23
N ALA A 66 -10.20 -2.08 14.34
CA ALA A 66 -10.60 -2.66 15.61
C ALA A 66 -9.37 -3.38 16.17
N PRO A 67 -9.09 -3.29 17.49
CA PRO A 67 -7.98 -4.05 18.08
C PRO A 67 -8.09 -5.43 17.49
N ALA A 68 -7.00 -5.89 16.86
CA ALA A 68 -7.01 -7.20 16.26
C ALA A 68 -7.53 -8.12 17.35
N ASP A 69 -8.76 -8.63 17.20
CA ASP A 69 -9.07 -9.90 17.83
C ASP A 69 -7.88 -10.74 17.42
N GLU A 70 -7.22 -11.33 18.40
CA GLU A 70 -6.23 -12.36 18.18
C GLU A 70 -6.94 -13.43 17.34
N SER A 71 -7.04 -13.21 16.04
CA SER A 71 -7.46 -14.21 15.10
C SER A 71 -6.21 -15.04 15.04
N PRO A 72 -6.20 -16.21 15.70
CA PRO A 72 -5.09 -17.08 15.52
C PRO A 72 -5.06 -17.34 14.02
N PHE A 73 -3.89 -17.60 13.47
CA PHE A 73 -3.86 -18.43 12.28
C PHE A 73 -4.64 -19.71 12.62
N ALA A 74 -5.94 -19.72 12.30
CA ALA A 74 -6.78 -20.89 12.40
C ALA A 74 -6.17 -21.85 11.38
N PRO A 75 -5.68 -23.03 11.80
CA PRO A 75 -5.05 -23.94 10.87
C PRO A 75 -6.11 -24.40 9.87
N GLY A 76 -5.93 -23.99 8.61
CA GLY A 76 -6.68 -24.50 7.47
C GLY A 76 -8.02 -23.82 7.23
N GLU A 77 -8.01 -22.66 6.56
CA GLU A 77 -9.07 -22.43 5.57
C GLU A 77 -8.86 -23.49 4.47
N ALA A 78 -9.84 -24.38 4.31
CA ALA A 78 -9.78 -25.44 3.31
C ALA A 78 -9.58 -24.81 1.91
N GLY A 79 -8.37 -24.90 1.37
CA GLY A 79 -7.99 -24.35 0.07
C GLY A 79 -6.86 -23.31 0.08
N ALA A 80 -6.35 -22.90 1.26
CA ALA A 80 -5.18 -22.02 1.32
C ALA A 80 -3.87 -22.83 1.21
N GLU A 81 -3.09 -22.59 0.15
CA GLU A 81 -1.73 -23.13 0.01
C GLU A 81 -0.70 -22.03 0.32
N THR A 82 0.30 -22.36 1.13
CA THR A 82 1.45 -21.49 1.38
C THR A 82 2.20 -21.25 0.08
N TYR A 83 2.24 -20.00 -0.38
CA TYR A 83 3.00 -19.62 -1.57
C TYR A 83 4.51 -19.77 -1.33
N ALA A 84 5.12 -20.77 -1.99
CA ALA A 84 6.56 -20.94 -2.01
C ALA A 84 7.15 -20.26 -3.26
N PRO A 85 7.96 -19.19 -3.13
CA PRO A 85 8.55 -18.53 -4.28
C PRO A 85 9.58 -19.46 -4.98
N PRO A 86 9.64 -19.46 -6.33
CA PRO A 86 10.36 -20.46 -7.12
C PRO A 86 11.89 -20.43 -7.02
N PHE A 87 12.46 -19.59 -6.15
CA PHE A 87 13.91 -19.37 -6.00
C PHE A 87 14.52 -20.04 -4.76
N MET A 88 13.71 -20.72 -3.94
CA MET A 88 14.20 -21.54 -2.82
C MET A 88 14.21 -23.02 -3.24
N ARG A 89 15.30 -23.45 -3.87
CA ARG A 89 15.71 -24.87 -3.98
C ARG A 89 17.17 -25.00 -3.60
#